data_AF-A0A1X0R5X8-F1
#
_entry.id   AF-A0A1X0R5X8-F1
#
_cell.length_a   1.000
_cell.length_b   1.000
_cell.length_c   1.000
_cell.angle_alpha   90.00
_cell.angle_beta   90.00
_cell.angle_gamma   90.00
#
_symmetry.space_group_name_H-M   'P 1'
#
loop_
_entity.id
_entity.type
_entity.pdbx_description
1 polymer ?
#
loop_
_entity_poly.entity_id
_entity_poly.type
_entity_poly.pdbx_seq_one_letter_code
_entity_poly.pdbx_strand_id
1 'polypeptide(L)'
;MDILNSEYGKLAQLRLDHAESIKSEWQVYCKEQRAIRKADAEKRQVEFDEELSAQDKERKKTWNKKKMTSKQKIEACQQLIELLKDQKNLEIVNDTDFHIDTSIIMMPSSTMELFWALDIDPPIMKSEIDSTITLLSQMI
;
A
#
# COMPACT_ATOMS: atom_id res chain seq x y z
N MET A 1 -46.04 -21.05 -54.82
CA MET A 1 -45.87 -20.02 -53.77
C MET A 1 -45.47 -20.65 -52.45
N ASP A 2 -46.13 -21.73 -52.00
CA ASP A 2 -45.91 -22.30 -50.66
C ASP A 2 -44.54 -22.95 -50.43
N ILE A 3 -43.95 -23.57 -51.46
CA ILE A 3 -42.63 -24.21 -51.37
C ILE A 3 -41.53 -23.16 -51.12
N LEU A 4 -41.56 -22.04 -51.86
CA LEU A 4 -40.57 -20.96 -51.72
C LEU A 4 -40.64 -20.30 -50.34
N ASN A 5 -41.85 -20.09 -49.82
CA ASN A 5 -42.05 -19.54 -48.47
C ASN A 5 -41.52 -20.50 -47.39
N SER A 6 -41.68 -21.81 -47.59
CA SER A 6 -41.16 -22.83 -46.66
C SER A 6 -39.62 -22.87 -46.63
N GLU A 7 -38.97 -22.73 -47.79
CA GLU A 7 -37.50 -22.70 -47.86
C GLU A 7 -36.93 -21.41 -47.26
N TYR A 8 -37.62 -20.28 -47.45
CA TYR A 8 -37.24 -19.03 -46.80
C TYR A 8 -37.32 -19.12 -45.27
N GLY A 9 -38.39 -19.75 -44.74
CA GLY A 9 -38.53 -20.02 -43.31
C GLY A 9 -37.39 -20.88 -42.74
N LYS A 10 -37.02 -21.95 -43.47
CA LYS A 10 -35.88 -22.81 -43.09
C LYS A 10 -34.56 -22.05 -43.08
N LEU A 11 -34.31 -21.22 -44.10
CA LEU A 11 -33.09 -20.41 -44.17
C LEU A 11 -33.02 -19.36 -43.05
N ALA A 12 -34.14 -18.74 -42.71
CA ALA A 12 -34.22 -17.78 -41.61
C ALA A 12 -33.90 -18.46 -40.27
N GLN A 13 -34.47 -19.64 -40.02
CA GLN A 13 -34.19 -20.40 -38.79
C GLN A 13 -32.72 -20.80 -38.71
N LEU A 14 -32.14 -21.32 -39.80
CA LEU A 14 -30.74 -21.75 -39.85
C LEU A 14 -29.78 -20.57 -39.58
N ARG A 15 -30.12 -19.37 -40.06
CA ARG A 15 -29.36 -18.14 -39.75
C ARG A 15 -29.46 -17.73 -38.29
N LEU A 16 -30.63 -17.87 -37.66
CA LEU A 16 -30.82 -17.59 -36.25
C LEU A 16 -30.02 -18.58 -35.39
N ASP A 17 -30.14 -19.87 -35.68
CA ASP A 17 -29.41 -20.93 -34.96
C ASP A 17 -27.90 -20.73 -35.06
N HIS A 18 -27.40 -20.38 -36.25
CA HIS A 18 -25.98 -20.10 -36.47
C HIS A 18 -25.51 -18.84 -35.71
N ALA A 19 -26.31 -17.78 -35.70
CA ALA A 19 -26.00 -16.56 -34.93
C ALA A 19 -25.98 -16.85 -33.43
N GLU A 20 -26.88 -17.70 -32.95
CA GLU A 20 -26.92 -18.11 -31.54
C GLU A 20 -25.72 -19.00 -31.17
N SER A 21 -25.32 -19.92 -32.05
CA SER A 21 -24.10 -20.73 -31.88
C SER A 21 -22.88 -19.84 -31.73
N ILE A 22 -22.64 -18.91 -32.66
CA ILE A 22 -21.50 -17.98 -32.59
C ILE A 22 -21.52 -17.18 -31.29
N LYS A 23 -22.70 -16.69 -30.88
CA LYS A 23 -22.84 -15.93 -29.63
C LYS A 23 -22.47 -16.78 -28.43
N SER A 24 -22.90 -18.05 -28.40
CA SER A 24 -22.60 -18.98 -27.32
C SER A 24 -21.09 -19.28 -27.24
N GLU A 25 -20.44 -19.56 -28.37
CA GLU A 25 -19.00 -19.81 -28.46
C GLU A 25 -18.19 -18.59 -28.01
N TRP A 26 -18.61 -17.39 -28.43
CA TRP A 26 -17.98 -16.15 -27.99
C TRP A 26 -18.09 -15.95 -26.47
N GLN A 27 -19.24 -16.28 -25.88
CA GLN A 27 -19.42 -16.21 -24.42
C GLN A 27 -18.53 -17.21 -23.68
N VAL A 28 -18.37 -18.43 -24.20
CA VAL A 28 -17.44 -19.43 -23.66
C VAL A 28 -16.02 -18.91 -23.71
N TYR A 29 -15.56 -18.46 -24.88
CA TYR A 29 -14.24 -17.86 -25.06
C TYR A 29 -14.00 -16.70 -24.09
N CYS A 30 -14.97 -15.79 -23.94
CA CYS A 30 -14.86 -14.67 -23.01
C CYS A 30 -14.69 -15.12 -21.54
N LYS A 31 -15.40 -16.18 -21.13
CA LYS A 31 -15.27 -16.75 -19.77
C LYS A 31 -13.89 -17.37 -19.58
N GLU A 32 -13.40 -18.14 -20.53
CA GLU A 32 -12.07 -18.75 -20.49
C GLU A 32 -10.97 -17.69 -20.43
N GLN A 33 -11.03 -16.67 -21.28
CA GLN A 33 -10.07 -15.55 -21.26
C GLN A 33 -10.09 -14.76 -19.96
N ARG A 34 -11.27 -14.63 -19.32
CA ARG A 34 -11.35 -14.02 -17.98
C ARG A 34 -10.67 -14.89 -16.93
N ALA A 35 -10.88 -16.20 -16.97
CA ALA A 35 -10.24 -17.13 -16.04
C ALA A 35 -8.71 -17.13 -16.21
N ILE A 36 -8.21 -17.15 -17.45
CA ILE A 36 -6.77 -17.09 -17.76
C ILE A 36 -6.16 -15.79 -17.21
N ARG A 37 -6.78 -14.64 -17.48
CA ARG A 37 -6.28 -13.35 -16.97
C ARG A 37 -6.30 -13.26 -15.45
N LYS A 38 -7.30 -13.85 -14.80
CA LYS A 38 -7.38 -13.91 -13.34
C LYS A 38 -6.22 -14.75 -12.77
N ALA A 39 -5.99 -15.94 -13.33
CA ALA A 39 -4.89 -16.80 -12.90
C ALA A 39 -3.52 -16.14 -13.11
N ASP A 40 -3.32 -15.44 -14.23
CA ASP A 40 -2.09 -14.68 -14.49
C ASP A 40 -1.88 -13.54 -13.48
N ALA A 41 -2.94 -12.80 -13.13
CA ALA A 41 -2.87 -11.75 -12.12
C ALA A 41 -2.53 -12.31 -10.73
N GLU A 42 -3.16 -13.43 -10.34
CA GLU A 42 -2.86 -14.11 -9.08
C GLU A 42 -1.41 -14.61 -9.03
N LYS A 43 -0.89 -15.16 -10.15
CA LYS A 43 0.51 -15.57 -10.26
C LYS A 43 1.47 -14.41 -10.08
N ARG A 44 1.22 -13.28 -10.75
CA ARG A 44 2.04 -12.07 -10.62
C ARG A 44 2.00 -11.49 -9.22
N GLN A 45 0.87 -11.57 -8.53
CA GLN A 45 0.77 -11.13 -7.15
C GLN A 45 1.66 -11.97 -6.23
N VAL A 46 1.63 -13.30 -6.39
CA VAL A 46 2.51 -14.20 -5.61
C VAL A 46 3.98 -13.93 -5.91
N GLU A 47 4.36 -13.78 -7.18
CA GLU A 47 5.74 -13.45 -7.56
C GLU A 47 6.21 -12.12 -6.95
N PHE A 48 5.34 -11.11 -6.93
CA PHE A 48 5.64 -9.82 -6.32
C PHE A 48 5.80 -9.91 -4.80
N ASP A 49 4.93 -10.64 -4.11
CA ASP A 49 5.02 -10.85 -2.66
C ASP A 49 6.29 -11.64 -2.29
N GLU A 50 6.68 -12.62 -3.10
CA GLU A 50 7.93 -13.37 -2.94
C GLU A 50 9.16 -12.47 -3.13
N GLU A 51 9.16 -11.63 -4.17
CA GLU A 51 10.25 -10.68 -4.43
C GLU A 51 10.36 -9.62 -3.32
N LEU A 52 9.23 -9.09 -2.84
CA LEU A 52 9.18 -8.18 -1.70
C LEU A 52 9.77 -8.84 -0.44
N SER A 53 9.39 -10.10 -0.17
CA SER A 53 9.92 -10.88 0.95
C SER A 53 11.42 -11.12 0.83
N ALA A 54 11.92 -11.39 -0.39
CA ALA A 54 13.34 -11.55 -0.65
C ALA A 54 14.10 -10.24 -0.40
N GLN A 55 13.60 -9.12 -0.91
CA GLN A 55 14.17 -7.80 -0.67
C GLN A 55 14.19 -7.44 0.82
N ASP A 56 13.12 -7.71 1.55
CA ASP A 56 13.06 -7.50 3.00
C ASP A 56 14.08 -8.36 3.75
N LYS A 57 14.28 -9.63 3.33
CA LYS A 57 15.31 -10.50 3.90
C LYS A 57 16.72 -9.98 3.61
N GLU A 58 16.98 -9.49 2.39
CA GLU A 58 18.27 -8.90 2.03
C GLU A 58 18.54 -7.58 2.75
N ARG A 59 17.52 -6.72 2.86
CA ARG A 59 17.55 -5.53 3.70
C ARG A 59 17.87 -5.93 5.13
N LYS A 60 17.18 -6.90 5.73
CA LYS A 60 17.47 -7.37 7.10
C LYS A 60 18.91 -7.89 7.27
N LYS A 61 19.51 -8.53 6.25
CA LYS A 61 20.91 -8.99 6.29
C LYS A 61 21.91 -7.83 6.26
N THR A 62 21.63 -6.79 5.47
CA THR A 62 22.48 -5.59 5.34
C THR A 62 22.16 -4.51 6.36
N TRP A 63 21.00 -4.59 6.99
CA TRP A 63 20.52 -3.82 8.13
C TRP A 63 21.27 -4.25 9.38
N ASN A 64 22.58 -4.03 9.35
CA ASN A 64 23.35 -3.83 10.55
C ASN A 64 22.78 -2.55 11.18
N LYS A 65 21.75 -2.66 12.04
CA LYS A 65 21.51 -1.63 13.07
C LYS A 65 22.84 -1.54 13.79
N LYS A 66 23.70 -0.57 13.42
CA LYS A 66 24.85 -0.20 14.24
C LYS A 66 24.22 0.13 15.58
N LYS A 67 24.34 -0.81 16.53
CA LYS A 67 23.73 -0.63 17.84
C LYS A 67 24.33 0.64 18.40
N MET A 68 23.50 1.66 18.54
CA MET A 68 23.94 2.92 19.12
C MET A 68 24.53 2.60 20.49
N THR A 69 25.73 3.11 20.72
CA THR A 69 26.31 3.09 22.07
C THR A 69 25.38 3.84 23.02
N SER A 70 25.42 3.55 24.32
CA SER A 70 24.55 4.22 25.29
C SER A 70 24.66 5.74 25.23
N LYS A 71 25.86 6.28 24.93
CA LYS A 71 26.07 7.72 24.73
C LYS A 71 25.34 8.26 23.50
N GLN A 72 25.45 7.58 22.36
CA GLN A 72 24.75 7.96 21.13
C GLN A 72 23.23 7.90 21.29
N LYS A 73 22.71 6.93 22.07
CA LYS A 73 21.28 6.87 22.37
C LYS A 73 20.81 8.09 23.15
N ILE A 74 21.54 8.48 24.19
CA ILE A 74 21.22 9.67 24.99
C ILE A 74 21.27 10.93 24.12
N GLU A 75 22.32 11.10 23.31
CA GLU A 75 22.45 12.24 22.39
C GLU A 75 21.30 12.28 21.38
N ALA A 76 20.91 11.15 20.80
CA ALA A 76 19.79 11.07 19.88
C ALA A 76 18.44 11.37 20.55
N CYS A 77 18.20 10.84 21.75
CA CYS A 77 17.00 11.18 22.52
C CYS A 77 16.95 12.67 22.83
N GLN A 78 18.07 13.29 23.21
CA GLN A 78 18.15 14.74 23.47
C GLN A 78 17.86 15.56 22.21
N GLN A 79 18.47 15.21 21.07
CA GLN A 79 18.22 15.88 19.78
C GLN A 79 16.75 15.78 19.36
N LEU A 80 16.13 14.60 19.51
CA LEU A 80 14.73 14.40 19.18
C LEU A 80 13.81 15.18 20.13
N ILE A 81 14.12 15.22 21.43
CA ILE A 81 13.35 16.01 22.41
C ILE A 81 13.43 17.51 22.07
N GLU A 82 14.61 18.02 21.74
CA GLU A 82 14.78 19.43 21.36
C GLU A 82 13.98 19.77 20.10
N LEU A 83 14.03 18.90 19.09
CA LEU A 83 13.29 19.07 17.84
C LEU A 83 11.77 19.03 18.07
N LEU A 84 11.27 18.09 18.87
CA LEU A 84 9.84 17.98 19.19
C LEU A 84 9.33 19.15 20.04
N LYS A 85 10.19 19.72 20.91
CA LYS A 85 9.86 20.91 21.70
C LYS A 85 9.84 22.18 20.86
N ASP A 86 10.72 22.28 19.87
CA ASP A 86 10.73 23.41 18.95
C ASP A 86 9.76 23.20 17.78
N GLN A 87 8.47 23.26 18.10
CA GLN A 87 7.36 23.09 17.15
C GLN A 87 7.41 24.08 15.97
N LYS A 88 8.24 25.13 16.02
CA LYS A 88 8.43 26.06 14.89
C LYS A 88 9.21 25.46 13.72
N ASN A 89 10.00 24.42 13.98
CA ASN A 89 10.77 23.71 12.96
C ASN A 89 10.05 22.45 12.43
N LEU A 90 8.88 22.14 12.98
CA LEU A 90 8.03 21.05 12.51
C LEU A 90 7.03 21.60 11.48
N GLU A 91 7.03 21.03 10.29
CA GLU A 91 6.00 21.33 9.30
C GLU A 91 4.73 20.56 9.68
N ILE A 92 3.79 21.25 10.32
CA ILE A 92 2.50 20.68 10.74
C ILE A 92 1.42 21.09 9.74
N VAL A 93 0.83 20.12 9.07
CA VAL A 93 -0.26 20.31 8.11
C VAL A 93 -1.59 20.05 8.81
N ASN A 94 -2.65 20.77 8.42
CA ASN A 94 -4.01 20.64 9.00
C ASN A 94 -4.08 20.89 10.51
N ASP A 95 -3.27 21.82 11.02
CA ASP A 95 -3.37 22.33 12.39
C ASP A 95 -4.62 23.21 12.50
N THR A 96 -5.77 22.57 12.68
CA THR A 96 -7.09 23.20 12.79
C THR A 96 -7.61 23.10 14.20
N ASP A 97 -8.25 24.16 14.71
CA ASP A 97 -8.79 24.29 16.08
C ASP A 97 -9.98 23.36 16.43
N PHE A 98 -10.17 22.25 15.71
CA PHE A 98 -11.21 21.29 16.03
C PHE A 98 -10.83 20.44 17.24
N HIS A 99 -11.82 19.97 18.00
CA HIS A 99 -11.62 19.07 19.15
C HIS A 99 -11.03 17.69 18.80
N ILE A 100 -10.81 17.41 17.51
CA ILE A 100 -10.20 16.19 17.01
C ILE A 100 -8.89 16.58 16.34
N ASP A 101 -7.79 15.99 16.78
CA ASP A 101 -6.48 16.22 16.18
C ASP A 101 -6.43 15.54 14.79
N THR A 102 -6.45 16.36 13.75
CA THR A 102 -6.26 15.94 12.35
C THR A 102 -4.91 16.40 11.80
N SER A 103 -4.03 16.90 12.68
CA SER A 103 -2.74 17.40 12.27
C SER A 103 -1.83 16.27 11.80
N ILE A 104 -0.99 16.57 10.82
CA ILE A 104 0.02 15.66 10.31
C ILE A 104 1.37 16.35 10.43
N ILE A 105 2.29 15.72 11.16
CA ILE A 105 3.65 16.18 11.30
C ILE A 105 4.49 15.63 10.15
N MET A 106 5.03 16.52 9.34
CA MET A 106 5.99 16.20 8.30
C MET A 106 7.39 16.36 8.87
N MET A 107 8.19 15.28 8.83
CA MET A 107 9.57 15.29 9.31
C MET A 107 10.57 14.95 8.19
N PRO A 108 11.79 15.52 8.24
CA PRO A 108 12.88 15.08 7.38
C PRO A 108 13.18 13.59 7.60
N SER A 109 13.60 12.89 6.54
CA SER A 109 13.95 11.46 6.61
C SER A 109 15.03 11.16 7.64
N SER A 110 16.01 12.06 7.80
CA SER A 110 17.06 11.95 8.81
C SER A 110 16.52 11.90 10.24
N THR A 111 15.42 12.61 10.53
CA THR A 111 14.79 12.61 11.85
C THR A 111 14.01 11.32 12.07
N MET A 112 13.28 10.84 11.06
CA MET A 112 12.60 9.53 11.13
C MET A 112 13.61 8.39 11.34
N GLU A 113 14.77 8.45 10.68
CA GLU A 113 15.84 7.47 10.86
C GLU A 113 16.34 7.41 12.31
N LEU A 114 16.39 8.54 13.03
CA LEU A 114 16.76 8.57 14.45
C LEU A 114 15.72 7.87 15.33
N PHE A 115 14.42 8.08 15.08
CA PHE A 115 13.35 7.35 15.76
C PHE A 115 13.46 5.84 15.52
N TRP A 116 13.65 5.41 14.27
CA TRP A 116 13.80 4.00 13.93
C TRP A 116 15.10 3.37 14.46
N ALA A 117 16.16 4.15 14.59
CA ALA A 117 17.41 3.72 15.22
C ALA A 117 17.21 3.44 16.72
N LEU A 118 16.31 4.18 17.38
CA LEU A 118 15.89 3.99 18.76
C LEU A 118 14.78 2.93 18.93
N ASP A 119 14.24 2.42 17.82
CA ASP A 119 13.10 1.47 17.80
C ASP A 119 11.81 2.09 18.36
N ILE A 120 11.60 3.38 18.09
CA ILE A 120 10.42 4.17 18.48
C ILE A 120 9.68 4.59 17.21
N ASP A 121 8.36 4.57 17.24
CA ASP A 121 7.55 5.13 16.17
C ASP A 121 7.56 6.67 16.26
N PRO A 122 7.88 7.39 15.17
CA PRO A 122 7.84 8.85 15.18
C PRO A 122 6.40 9.35 15.38
N PRO A 123 6.19 10.47 16.10
CA PRO A 123 4.86 11.03 16.28
C PRO A 123 4.35 11.55 14.94
N ILE A 124 3.17 11.09 14.54
CA ILE A 124 2.53 11.46 13.29
C ILE A 124 1.58 12.63 13.52
N MET A 125 0.99 12.73 14.72
CA MET A 125 0.04 13.78 15.10
C MET A 125 0.58 14.68 16.21
N LYS A 126 0.12 15.94 16.27
CA LYS A 126 0.56 16.94 17.28
C LYS A 126 0.27 16.50 18.71
N SER A 127 -0.85 15.82 18.94
CA SER A 127 -1.23 15.24 20.23
C SER A 127 -0.28 14.12 20.70
N GLU A 128 0.48 13.52 19.80
CA GLU A 128 1.47 12.47 20.13
C GLU A 128 2.83 13.06 20.51
N ILE A 129 3.05 14.37 20.35
CA ILE A 129 4.34 15.01 20.64
C ILE A 129 4.70 14.87 22.13
N ASP A 130 3.79 15.23 23.03
CA ASP A 130 4.08 15.24 24.48
C ASP A 130 4.30 13.83 25.04
N SER A 131 3.52 12.84 24.56
CA SER A 131 3.70 11.44 24.94
C SER A 131 5.04 10.91 24.43
N THR A 132 5.46 11.29 23.23
CA THR A 132 6.74 10.89 22.65
C THR A 132 7.93 11.54 23.36
N ILE A 133 7.84 12.82 23.72
CA ILE A 133 8.86 13.50 24.53
C ILE A 133 9.03 12.80 25.87
N THR A 134 7.92 12.40 26.50
CA THR A 134 7.94 11.69 27.78
C THR A 134 8.65 10.34 27.63
N LEU A 135 8.34 9.59 26.57
CA LEU A 135 8.99 8.31 26.26
C LEU A 135 10.50 8.49 26.04
N LEU A 136 10.91 9.45 25.20
CA LEU A 136 12.32 9.75 24.93
C LEU A 136 13.08 10.16 26.19
N SER A 137 12.42 10.91 27.09
CA SER A 137 13.01 11.37 28.35
C SER A 137 13.26 10.21 29.33
N GLN A 138 12.47 9.14 29.29
CA GLN A 138 12.67 7.94 30.12
C GLN A 138 13.83 7.06 29.62
N MET A 139 14.30 7.28 28.40
CA MET A 139 15.39 6.52 27.79
C MET A 139 16.77 7.17 27.97
N ILE A 140 16.83 8.32 28.65
CA ILE A 140 18.04 9.04 29.07
C ILE A 140 18.38 8.65 30.50
#